data_AF-A0A2K3NYX5-F1
#
_entry.id   AF-A0A2K3NYX5-F1
#
_cell.length_a   1.000
_cell.length_b   1.000
_cell.length_c   1.000
_cell.angle_alpha   90.00
_cell.angle_beta   90.00
_cell.angle_gamma   90.00
#
_symmetry.space_group_name_H-M   'P 1'
#
loop_
_entity.id
_entity.type
_entity.pdbx_description
1 polymer ?
#
loop_
_entity_poly.entity_id
_entity_poly.type
_entity_poly.pdbx_seq_one_letter_code
_entity_poly.pdbx_strand_id
1 'polypeptide(L)'
;MPIYRIAIGYPGEAGQPDAIRAAFAEFFSMLIFVFAGQGSGMAYSKLTNNGPATPAGLIAASLSHAFGLFVAVSVGANISGGHVNPAVTFGAFIGGNITLLRSILYWIAQLLGSVVACILLKSATGGM
;
A
#
# COMPACT_ATOMS: atom_id res chain seq x y z
N MET A 1 11.98 29.54 9.89
CA MET A 1 11.50 28.19 9.55
C MET A 1 10.11 28.03 10.16
N PRO A 2 9.04 27.77 9.40
CA PRO A 2 7.75 27.52 10.03
C PRO A 2 7.84 26.17 10.74
N ILE A 3 7.47 26.16 12.02
CA ILE A 3 7.31 24.93 12.79
C ILE A 3 6.11 24.20 12.19
N TYR A 4 6.33 23.08 11.50
CA TYR A 4 5.24 22.20 11.09
C TYR A 4 4.57 21.67 12.36
N ARG A 5 3.35 22.13 12.63
CA ARG A 5 2.62 21.77 13.84
C ARG A 5 2.07 20.36 13.66
N ILE A 6 2.65 19.39 14.36
CA ILE A 6 2.13 18.02 14.42
C ILE A 6 0.69 18.07 14.96
N ALA A 7 -0.26 17.59 14.17
CA ALA A 7 -1.66 17.53 14.55
C ALA A 7 -2.00 16.13 15.06
N ILE A 8 -2.53 16.03 16.29
CA ILE A 8 -2.99 14.75 16.84
C ILE A 8 -4.27 14.28 16.12
N GLY A 9 -5.19 15.21 15.83
CA GLY A 9 -6.56 14.89 15.41
C GLY A 9 -7.55 15.03 16.58
N TYR A 10 -8.82 14.71 16.34
CA TYR A 10 -9.87 14.72 17.38
C TYR A 10 -10.57 13.34 17.46
N PRO A 11 -11.10 12.91 18.62
CA PRO A 11 -11.57 11.53 18.81
C PRO A 11 -12.63 11.03 17.81
N GLY A 12 -13.43 11.93 17.24
CA GLY A 12 -14.46 11.60 16.24
C GLY A 12 -13.96 11.57 14.79
N GLU A 13 -12.71 11.93 14.52
CA GLU A 13 -12.15 12.05 13.18
C GLU A 13 -12.18 10.72 12.42
N ALA A 14 -11.79 9.62 13.08
CA ALA A 14 -11.77 8.29 12.48
C ALA A 14 -13.17 7.76 12.11
N GLY A 15 -14.22 8.29 12.75
CA GLY A 15 -15.61 7.96 12.43
C GLY A 15 -16.20 8.80 11.29
N GLN A 16 -15.48 9.82 10.81
CA GLN A 16 -15.99 10.67 9.74
C GLN A 16 -16.05 9.90 8.41
N PRO A 17 -17.08 10.12 7.58
CA PRO A 17 -17.22 9.43 6.30
C PRO A 17 -16.01 9.61 5.36
N ASP A 18 -15.35 10.77 5.38
CA ASP A 18 -14.16 11.01 4.56
C ASP A 18 -12.95 10.20 5.04
N ALA A 19 -12.74 10.10 6.35
CA ALA A 19 -11.66 9.30 6.93
C ALA A 19 -11.85 7.80 6.64
N ILE A 20 -13.09 7.31 6.76
CA ILE A 20 -13.45 5.93 6.42
C ILE A 20 -13.23 5.66 4.93
N ARG A 21 -13.70 6.55 4.05
CA ARG A 21 -13.48 6.43 2.60
C ARG A 21 -11.99 6.41 2.25
N ALA A 22 -11.19 7.25 2.90
CA ALA A 22 -9.76 7.28 2.72
C ALA A 22 -9.07 5.99 3.22
N ALA A 23 -9.52 5.41 4.33
CA ALA A 23 -9.04 4.13 4.82
C ALA A 23 -9.32 3.00 3.83
N PHE A 24 -10.52 2.93 3.26
CA PHE A 24 -10.85 1.95 2.21
C PHE A 24 -10.00 2.16 0.96
N ALA A 25 -9.77 3.40 0.55
CA ALA A 25 -8.88 3.70 -0.58
C ALA A 25 -7.46 3.18 -0.32
N GLU A 26 -6.87 3.45 0.85
CA GLU A 26 -5.56 2.91 1.23
C GLU A 26 -5.53 1.38 1.27
N PHE A 27 -6.59 0.74 1.77
CA PHE A 27 -6.70 -0.71 1.80
C PHE A 27 -6.67 -1.31 0.39
N PHE A 28 -7.52 -0.83 -0.52
CA PHE A 28 -7.58 -1.37 -1.89
C PHE A 28 -6.36 -0.99 -2.72
N SER A 29 -5.82 0.21 -2.56
CA SER A 29 -4.56 0.60 -3.21
C SER A 29 -3.41 -0.29 -2.75
N MET A 30 -3.28 -0.54 -1.45
CA MET A 30 -2.22 -1.41 -0.92
C MET A 30 -2.40 -2.86 -1.36
N LEU A 31 -3.66 -3.33 -1.45
CA LEU A 31 -3.98 -4.65 -1.99
C LEU A 31 -3.51 -4.78 -3.45
N ILE A 32 -3.84 -3.82 -4.32
CA ILE A 32 -3.42 -3.80 -5.73
C ILE A 32 -1.89 -3.83 -5.83
N PHE A 33 -1.21 -2.97 -5.08
CA PHE A 33 0.25 -2.86 -5.11
C PHE A 33 0.93 -4.17 -4.69
N VAL A 34 0.55 -4.74 -3.54
CA VAL A 34 1.17 -5.95 -2.99
C VAL A 34 0.84 -7.17 -3.85
N PHE A 35 -0.40 -7.29 -4.34
CA PHE A 35 -0.81 -8.39 -5.20
C PHE A 35 0.01 -8.44 -6.49
N ALA A 36 0.17 -7.30 -7.18
CA ALA A 36 0.99 -7.21 -8.39
C ALA A 36 2.48 -7.44 -8.10
N GLY A 37 3.01 -6.78 -7.06
CA GLY A 37 4.41 -6.87 -6.66
C GLY A 37 4.82 -8.29 -6.28
N GLN A 38 4.18 -8.86 -5.26
CA GLN A 38 4.50 -10.22 -4.78
C GLN A 38 4.09 -11.30 -5.78
N GLY A 39 2.98 -11.11 -6.49
CA GLY A 39 2.53 -12.01 -7.56
C GLY A 39 3.58 -12.17 -8.67
N SER A 40 4.31 -11.10 -9.00
CA SER A 40 5.41 -11.19 -9.98
C SER A 40 6.55 -12.10 -9.52
N GLY A 41 6.91 -12.09 -8.23
CA GLY A 41 7.92 -12.98 -7.65
C GLY A 41 7.47 -14.44 -7.61
N MET A 42 6.20 -14.68 -7.27
CA MET A 42 5.60 -16.02 -7.33
C MET A 42 5.55 -16.54 -8.77
N ALA A 43 5.15 -15.69 -9.73
CA ALA A 43 5.13 -16.03 -11.16
C ALA A 43 6.54 -16.38 -11.67
N TYR A 44 7.56 -15.60 -11.32
CA TYR A 44 8.94 -15.90 -11.66
C TYR A 44 9.39 -17.25 -11.10
N SER A 45 9.13 -17.50 -9.82
CA SER A 45 9.47 -18.77 -9.16
C SER A 45 8.80 -19.96 -9.85
N LYS A 46 7.53 -19.81 -10.25
CA LYS A 46 6.80 -20.85 -10.98
C LYS A 46 7.36 -21.08 -12.39
N LEU A 47 7.64 -20.02 -13.15
CA LEU A 47 8.14 -20.11 -14.53
C LEU A 47 9.56 -20.69 -14.60
N THR A 48 10.35 -20.53 -13.54
CA THR A 48 11.76 -20.95 -13.49
C THR A 48 12.00 -22.21 -12.66
N ASN A 49 10.94 -22.84 -12.13
CA ASN A 49 11.03 -23.97 -11.18
C ASN A 49 11.93 -23.66 -9.97
N ASN A 50 11.68 -22.51 -9.32
CA ASN A 50 12.48 -21.99 -8.20
C ASN A 50 13.96 -21.78 -8.57
N GLY A 51 14.21 -21.36 -9.81
CA GLY A 51 15.55 -20.99 -10.26
C GLY A 51 16.08 -19.75 -9.53
N PRO A 52 17.40 -19.49 -9.61
CA PRO A 52 18.01 -18.34 -8.97
C PRO A 52 17.47 -17.03 -9.55
N ALA A 53 17.66 -15.92 -8.83
CA ALA A 53 17.36 -14.59 -9.35
C ALA A 53 18.20 -14.32 -10.60
N THR A 54 17.57 -13.81 -11.66
CA THR A 54 18.22 -13.42 -12.91
C THR A 54 17.96 -11.94 -13.19
N PRO A 55 18.78 -11.28 -14.03
CA PRO A 55 18.51 -9.92 -14.46
C PRO A 55 17.11 -9.75 -15.08
N ALA A 56 16.64 -10.73 -15.86
CA ALA A 56 15.30 -10.71 -16.44
C ALA A 56 14.20 -10.76 -15.37
N GLY A 57 14.35 -11.63 -14.36
CA GLY A 57 13.43 -11.69 -13.22
C GLY A 57 13.41 -10.40 -12.39
N LEU A 58 14.59 -9.78 -12.20
CA LEU A 58 14.70 -8.50 -11.50
C LEU A 58 13.97 -7.38 -12.25
N ILE A 59 14.12 -7.31 -13.59
CA ILE A 59 13.43 -6.32 -14.42
C ILE A 59 11.91 -6.53 -14.33
N ALA A 60 11.44 -7.78 -14.44
CA ALA A 60 10.02 -8.09 -14.33
C ALA A 60 9.44 -7.68 -12.97
N ALA A 61 10.12 -8.02 -11.88
CA ALA A 61 9.71 -7.64 -10.53
C ALA A 61 9.70 -6.12 -10.34
N SER A 62 10.71 -5.42 -10.85
CA SER A 62 10.85 -3.96 -10.76
C SER A 62 9.72 -3.24 -11.50
N LEU A 63 9.42 -3.66 -12.73
CA LEU A 63 8.33 -3.10 -13.53
C LEU A 63 6.96 -3.40 -12.90
N SER A 64 6.76 -4.60 -12.36
CA SER A 64 5.51 -4.95 -11.68
C SER A 64 5.26 -4.06 -10.46
N HIS A 65 6.27 -3.84 -9.62
CA HIS A 65 6.15 -2.92 -8.48
C HIS A 65 5.94 -1.47 -8.94
N ALA A 66 6.67 -1.01 -9.96
CA ALA A 66 6.55 0.36 -10.44
C ALA A 66 5.14 0.66 -10.99
N PHE A 67 4.64 -0.17 -11.90
CA PHE A 67 3.30 0.02 -12.47
C PHE A 67 2.19 -0.29 -11.47
N GLY A 68 2.37 -1.30 -10.62
CA GLY A 68 1.43 -1.62 -9.54
C GLY A 68 1.27 -0.44 -8.57
N LEU A 69 2.39 0.17 -8.15
CA LEU A 69 2.38 1.34 -7.29
C LEU A 69 1.80 2.56 -8.01
N PHE A 70 2.18 2.81 -9.27
CA PHE A 70 1.63 3.91 -10.08
C PHE A 70 0.10 3.86 -10.13
N VAL A 71 -0.48 2.69 -10.43
CA VAL A 71 -1.93 2.52 -10.46
C VAL A 71 -2.53 2.67 -9.07
N ALA A 72 -1.95 2.01 -8.05
CA ALA A 72 -2.44 2.06 -6.68
C ALA A 72 -2.49 3.49 -6.11
N VAL A 73 -1.46 4.30 -6.37
CA VAL A 73 -1.44 5.72 -6.00
C VAL A 73 -2.50 6.48 -6.79
N SER A 74 -2.56 6.26 -8.12
CA SER A 74 -3.49 7.00 -9.01
C SER A 74 -4.95 6.81 -8.64
N VAL A 75 -5.37 5.59 -8.28
CA VAL A 75 -6.77 5.32 -7.88
C VAL A 75 -7.10 5.87 -6.49
N GLY A 76 -6.10 6.02 -5.61
CA GLY A 76 -6.25 6.55 -4.25
C GLY A 76 -6.04 8.06 -4.12
N ALA A 77 -5.41 8.71 -5.12
CA ALA A 77 -4.89 10.07 -5.03
C ALA A 77 -5.96 11.10 -4.60
N ASN A 78 -7.14 11.06 -5.21
CA ASN A 78 -8.22 12.02 -4.93
C ASN A 78 -9.12 11.62 -3.76
N ILE A 79 -8.80 10.55 -3.04
CA ILE A 79 -9.60 10.02 -1.91
C ILE A 79 -8.80 10.03 -0.62
N SER A 80 -7.63 9.39 -0.62
CA SER A 80 -6.73 9.30 0.55
C SER A 80 -5.46 10.12 0.42
N GLY A 81 -5.15 10.63 -0.78
CA GLY A 81 -3.81 11.13 -1.12
C GLY A 81 -2.88 10.05 -1.66
N GLY A 82 -3.33 8.79 -1.74
CA GLY A 82 -2.61 7.68 -2.35
C GLY A 82 -1.24 7.42 -1.70
N HIS A 83 -1.20 7.23 -0.38
CA HIS A 83 0.06 7.00 0.33
C HIS A 83 0.60 5.61 0.04
N VAL A 84 -0.25 4.58 0.13
CA VAL A 84 0.05 3.18 -0.22
C VAL A 84 1.31 2.64 0.46
N ASN A 85 1.70 3.23 1.59
CA ASN A 85 2.96 2.95 2.26
C ASN A 85 2.96 3.55 3.68
N PRO A 86 3.20 2.74 4.72
CA PRO A 86 3.31 3.25 6.09
C PRO A 86 4.41 4.30 6.28
N ALA A 87 5.55 4.17 5.58
CA ALA A 87 6.65 5.13 5.65
C ALA A 87 6.31 6.46 4.98
N VAL A 88 5.57 6.44 3.86
CA VAL A 88 5.06 7.66 3.22
C VAL A 88 4.06 8.36 4.13
N THR A 89 3.16 7.60 4.76
CA THR A 89 2.20 8.13 5.73
C THR A 89 2.88 8.74 6.94
N PHE A 90 3.93 8.09 7.45
CA PHE A 90 4.74 8.62 8.53
C PHE A 90 5.46 9.92 8.14
N GLY A 91 6.04 9.98 6.95
CA GLY A 91 6.65 11.21 6.43
C GLY A 91 5.65 12.35 6.28
N ALA A 92 4.46 12.06 5.74
CA ALA A 92 3.36 13.02 5.65
C ALA A 92 2.91 13.52 7.03
N PHE A 93 2.86 12.64 8.03
CA PHE A 93 2.52 12.97 9.41
C PHE A 93 3.55 13.92 10.04
N ILE A 94 4.84 13.59 9.97
CA ILE A 94 5.91 14.46 10.47
C ILE A 94 5.91 15.81 9.72
N GLY A 95 5.60 15.79 8.43
CA GLY A 95 5.44 16.98 7.60
C GLY A 95 4.18 17.81 7.88
N GLY A 96 3.30 17.37 8.79
CA GLY A 96 2.07 18.09 9.14
C GLY A 96 0.95 18.02 8.08
N ASN A 97 1.01 17.06 7.14
CA ASN A 97 0.05 16.90 6.05
C ASN A 97 -1.12 15.97 6.39
N ILE A 98 -1.04 15.24 7.50
CA ILE A 98 -2.05 14.30 7.99
C ILE A 98 -2.01 14.27 9.52
N THR A 99 -3.14 14.04 10.18
CA THR A 99 -3.22 13.92 11.64
C THR A 99 -2.69 12.56 12.12
N LEU A 100 -2.30 12.45 13.39
CA LEU A 100 -1.88 11.18 13.98
C LEU A 100 -2.99 10.13 13.91
N LEU A 101 -4.22 10.49 14.26
CA LEU A 101 -5.36 9.57 14.23
C LEU A 101 -5.64 9.04 12.82
N ARG A 102 -5.62 9.91 11.80
CA ARG A 102 -5.80 9.49 10.40
C ARG A 102 -4.61 8.66 9.89
N SER A 103 -3.39 8.94 10.36
CA SER A 103 -2.19 8.15 10.05
C SER A 103 -2.29 6.73 10.59
N ILE A 104 -2.77 6.55 11.83
CA ILE A 104 -3.01 5.22 12.41
C ILE A 104 -4.04 4.45 11.59
N LEU A 105 -5.13 5.13 11.18
CA LEU A 105 -6.15 4.52 10.33
C LEU A 105 -5.58 4.06 8.99
N TYR A 106 -4.71 4.86 8.37
CA TYR A 106 -4.02 4.51 7.12
C TYR A 106 -3.09 3.31 7.32
N TRP A 107 -2.31 3.27 8.39
CA TRP A 107 -1.44 2.13 8.69
C TRP A 107 -2.21 0.84 8.87
N ILE A 108 -3.33 0.86 9.61
CA ILE A 108 -4.20 -0.31 9.75
C ILE A 108 -4.71 -0.76 8.38
N ALA A 109 -5.23 0.17 7.57
CA ALA A 109 -5.74 -0.13 6.23
C ALA A 109 -4.66 -0.71 5.31
N GLN A 110 -3.46 -0.11 5.29
CA GLN A 110 -2.33 -0.57 4.47
C GLN A 110 -1.87 -1.97 4.91
N LEU A 111 -1.69 -2.20 6.20
CA LEU A 111 -1.25 -3.51 6.71
C LEU A 111 -2.29 -4.59 6.40
N LEU A 112 -3.58 -4.30 6.60
CA LEU A 112 -4.66 -5.23 6.25
C LEU A 112 -4.73 -5.48 4.73
N GLY A 113 -4.59 -4.45 3.90
CA GLY A 113 -4.59 -4.59 2.44
C GLY A 113 -3.45 -5.49 1.94
N SER A 114 -2.26 -5.34 2.54
CA SER A 114 -1.10 -6.20 2.27
C SER A 114 -1.34 -7.66 2.66
N VAL A 115 -1.85 -7.90 3.87
CA VAL A 115 -2.17 -9.26 4.34
C VAL A 115 -3.21 -9.94 3.44
N VAL A 116 -4.28 -9.22 3.10
CA VAL A 116 -5.34 -9.74 2.22
C VAL A 116 -4.80 -10.04 0.82
N ALA A 117 -3.93 -9.19 0.27
CA ALA A 117 -3.28 -9.46 -1.03
C ALA A 117 -2.49 -10.78 -1.02
N CYS A 118 -1.71 -11.03 0.02
CA CYS A 118 -0.95 -12.28 0.16
C CYS A 118 -1.86 -13.51 0.30
N ILE A 119 -2.96 -13.40 1.07
CA ILE A 119 -3.95 -14.49 1.21
C ILE A 119 -4.62 -14.78 -0.15
N LEU A 120 -4.99 -13.73 -0.88
CA LEU A 120 -5.58 -13.85 -2.21
C LEU A 120 -4.61 -14.45 -3.21
N LEU A 121 -3.33 -14.04 -3.20
CA LEU A 121 -2.29 -14.63 -4.03
C LEU A 121 -2.14 -16.13 -3.76
N LYS A 122 -1.99 -16.52 -2.49
CA LYS A 122 -1.91 -17.93 -2.09
C LYS A 122 -3.13 -18.72 -2.58
N SER A 123 -4.33 -18.16 -2.45
CA SER A 123 -5.56 -18.81 -2.89
C SER A 123 -5.63 -18.94 -4.41
N ALA A 124 -5.34 -17.86 -5.14
CA ALA A 124 -5.40 -17.80 -6.60
C ALA A 124 -4.32 -18.65 -7.29
N THR A 125 -3.23 -18.94 -6.60
CA THR A 125 -2.11 -19.73 -7.11
C THR A 125 -2.16 -21.20 -6.71
N GLY A 126 -3.22 -21.65 -6.04
CA GLY A 126 -3.35 -23.04 -5.61
C GLY A 126 -2.50 -23.41 -4.39
N GLY A 127 -2.19 -22.44 -3.54
CA GLY A 127 -1.47 -22.65 -2.28
C GLY A 127 0.05 -22.55 -2.39
N MET A 128 0.59 -22.01 -3.49
CA MET A 128 2.01 -21.72 -3.65
C MET A 128 2.54 -20.72 -2.62
#